data_AF-A0A1H5R400-F1
#
_entry.id   AF-A0A1H5R400-F1
#
_cell.length_a   1.000
_cell.length_b   1.000
_cell.length_c   1.000
_cell.angle_alpha   90.00
_cell.angle_beta   90.00
_cell.angle_gamma   90.00
#
_symmetry.space_group_name_H-M   'P 1'
#
loop_
_entity.id
_entity.type
_entity.pdbx_description
1 polymer ?
#
loop_
_entity_poly.entity_id
_entity_poly.type
_entity_poly.pdbx_seq_one_letter_code
_entity_poly.pdbx_strand_id
1 'polypeptide(L)'
;MLTEADRDLRLLDRVRDLHTSLALDLSWLARTLDDETPRPDIVRDLGERLADLGADLVARADELDARVRATLPDHGWLPEAGARRRALAVAHQVGPHPLRCGPIFLAVCGAACFPFYGTDPTGRTVRHERCERCLHVR
;
A
#
# COMPACT_ATOMS: atom_id res chain seq x y z
N MET A 1 -15.29 2.81 -23.24
CA MET A 1 -14.71 2.83 -21.88
C MET A 1 -13.99 1.50 -21.67
N LEU A 2 -12.75 1.52 -21.18
CA LEU A 2 -12.03 0.29 -20.82
C LEU A 2 -12.59 -0.25 -19.50
N THR A 3 -12.69 -1.57 -19.35
CA THR A 3 -13.05 -2.18 -18.07
C THR A 3 -11.87 -2.10 -17.10
N GLU A 4 -12.12 -2.29 -15.81
CA GLU A 4 -11.05 -2.32 -14.79
C GLU A 4 -10.05 -3.46 -15.06
N ALA A 5 -10.56 -4.62 -15.47
CA ALA A 5 -9.72 -5.75 -15.87
C ALA A 5 -8.83 -5.39 -17.07
N ASP A 6 -9.35 -4.66 -18.06
CA ASP A 6 -8.55 -4.19 -19.20
C ASP A 6 -7.44 -3.22 -18.76
N ARG A 7 -7.72 -2.36 -17.77
CA ARG A 7 -6.72 -1.44 -17.21
C ARG A 7 -5.63 -2.20 -16.46
N ASP A 8 -6.00 -3.18 -15.64
CA ASP A 8 -5.05 -3.98 -14.88
C ASP A 8 -4.17 -4.84 -15.82
N LEU A 9 -4.76 -5.43 -16.86
CA LEU A 9 -4.02 -6.14 -17.90
C LEU A 9 -3.01 -5.22 -18.61
N ARG A 10 -3.42 -4.01 -19.00
CA ARG A 10 -2.53 -3.03 -19.61
C ARG A 10 -1.37 -2.61 -18.71
N LEU A 11 -1.62 -2.45 -17.40
CA LEU A 11 -0.55 -2.16 -16.44
C LEU A 11 0.44 -3.32 -16.34
N LEU A 12 -0.07 -4.55 -16.25
CA LEU A 12 0.77 -5.75 -16.22
C LEU A 12 1.60 -5.91 -17.49
N ASP A 13 1.03 -5.65 -18.67
CA ASP A 13 1.75 -5.72 -19.93
C ASP A 13 2.85 -4.65 -19.99
N ARG A 14 2.59 -3.41 -19.56
CA ARG A 14 3.62 -2.37 -19.47
C ARG A 14 4.75 -2.72 -18.50
N VAL A 15 4.45 -3.37 -17.37
CA VAL A 15 5.46 -3.86 -16.44
C VAL A 15 6.31 -4.96 -17.07
N ARG A 16 5.69 -5.89 -17.81
CA ARG A 16 6.42 -6.96 -18.55
C ARG A 16 7.30 -6.39 -19.65
N ASP A 17 6.79 -5.40 -20.39
CA ASP A 17 7.54 -4.71 -21.43
C ASP A 17 8.75 -3.97 -20.84
N LEU A 18 8.58 -3.32 -19.68
CA LEU A 18 9.68 -2.68 -18.96
C LEU A 18 10.69 -3.73 -18.50
N HIS A 19 10.25 -4.80 -17.85
CA HIS A 19 11.13 -5.87 -17.41
C HIS A 19 11.96 -6.47 -18.55
N THR A 20 11.35 -6.62 -19.73
CA THR A 20 12.02 -7.16 -20.92
C THR A 20 13.07 -6.20 -21.49
N SER A 21 12.80 -4.89 -21.50
CA SER A 21 13.74 -3.91 -22.08
C SER A 21 14.80 -3.41 -21.09
N LEU A 22 14.50 -3.37 -19.78
CA LEU A 22 15.29 -2.67 -18.77
C LEU A 22 16.73 -3.16 -18.69
N ALA A 23 16.98 -4.47 -18.78
CA ALA A 23 18.33 -5.01 -18.75
C ALA A 23 19.18 -4.52 -19.93
N LEU A 24 18.57 -4.43 -21.12
CA LEU A 24 19.23 -3.90 -22.31
C LEU A 24 19.48 -2.39 -22.17
N ASP A 25 18.46 -1.65 -21.75
CA ASP A 25 18.52 -0.20 -21.54
C ASP A 25 19.64 0.17 -20.54
N LEU A 26 19.72 -0.55 -19.41
CA LEU A 26 20.77 -0.39 -18.40
C LEU A 26 22.14 -0.79 -18.92
N SER A 27 22.26 -1.89 -19.69
CA SER A 27 23.53 -2.31 -20.27
C SER A 27 24.07 -1.29 -21.28
N TRP A 28 23.17 -0.63 -22.01
CA TRP A 28 23.53 0.41 -22.97
C TRP A 28 24.01 1.67 -22.26
N LEU A 29 23.29 2.10 -21.21
CA LEU A 29 23.69 3.22 -20.34
C LEU A 29 25.03 2.97 -19.64
N ALA A 30 25.26 1.75 -19.15
CA ALA A 30 26.51 1.38 -18.49
C ALA A 30 27.71 1.42 -19.46
N ARG A 31 27.55 0.94 -20.70
CA ARG A 31 28.61 0.99 -21.72
C ARG A 31 28.95 2.39 -22.18
N THR A 32 27.98 3.31 -22.21
CA THR A 32 28.26 4.71 -22.50
C THR A 32 29.11 5.32 -21.37
N LEU A 33 28.87 4.99 -20.11
CA LEU A 33 29.70 5.50 -19.01
C LEU A 33 31.19 5.07 -19.07
N ASP A 34 31.50 3.96 -19.74
CA ASP A 34 32.87 3.44 -19.85
C ASP A 34 33.65 3.95 -21.09
N ASP A 35 32.98 4.35 -22.20
CA ASP A 35 33.66 4.73 -23.45
C ASP A 35 33.11 5.99 -24.19
N GLU A 36 31.88 6.45 -23.95
CA GLU A 36 31.28 7.65 -24.63
C GLU A 36 30.19 8.32 -23.77
N THR A 37 30.23 9.64 -23.57
CA THR A 37 29.22 10.38 -22.78
C THR A 37 27.77 9.92 -23.08
N PRO A 38 26.98 9.47 -22.08
CA PRO A 38 25.65 8.91 -22.32
C PRO A 38 24.75 9.92 -23.04
N ARG A 39 24.04 9.42 -24.06
CA ARG A 39 23.08 10.23 -24.82
C ARG A 39 21.96 10.75 -23.90
N PRO A 40 21.83 12.06 -23.70
CA PRO A 40 20.88 12.62 -22.75
C PRO A 40 19.41 12.30 -23.07
N ASP A 41 19.08 12.13 -24.34
CA ASP A 41 17.73 11.79 -24.79
C ASP A 41 17.32 10.38 -24.36
N ILE A 42 18.20 9.39 -24.47
CA ILE A 42 17.89 8.00 -24.05
C ILE A 42 17.72 7.91 -22.54
N VAL A 43 18.58 8.61 -21.78
CA VAL A 43 18.45 8.71 -20.31
C VAL A 43 17.09 9.32 -19.94
N ARG A 44 16.70 10.40 -20.64
CA ARG A 44 15.42 11.08 -20.41
C ARG A 44 14.23 10.19 -20.76
N ASP A 45 14.24 9.54 -21.92
CA ASP A 45 13.13 8.68 -22.38
C ASP A 45 12.89 7.50 -21.41
N LEU A 46 13.97 6.88 -20.90
CA LEU A 46 13.86 5.84 -19.87
C LEU A 46 13.28 6.41 -18.57
N GLY A 47 13.77 7.58 -18.15
CA GLY A 47 13.27 8.28 -16.96
C GLY A 47 11.79 8.61 -17.04
N GLU A 48 11.34 9.16 -18.17
CA GLU A 48 9.93 9.49 -18.44
C GLU A 48 9.06 8.22 -18.42
N ARG A 49 9.50 7.14 -19.09
CA ARG A 49 8.77 5.86 -19.09
C ARG A 49 8.64 5.26 -17.68
N LEU A 50 9.69 5.33 -16.87
CA LEU A 50 9.67 4.87 -15.47
C LEU A 50 8.75 5.73 -14.61
N ALA A 51 8.82 7.05 -14.77
CA ALA A 51 7.97 7.98 -14.05
C ALA A 51 6.48 7.77 -14.37
N ASP A 52 6.14 7.65 -15.65
CA ASP A 52 4.77 7.44 -16.12
C ASP A 52 4.20 6.11 -15.61
N LEU A 53 4.95 5.02 -15.75
CA LEU A 53 4.50 3.72 -15.24
C LEU A 53 4.39 3.74 -13.71
N GLY A 54 5.33 4.37 -13.01
CA GLY A 54 5.29 4.53 -11.56
C GLY A 54 4.05 5.30 -11.11
N ALA A 55 3.74 6.42 -11.75
CA ALA A 55 2.55 7.22 -11.46
C ALA A 55 1.26 6.42 -11.65
N ASP A 56 1.16 5.66 -12.74
CA ASP A 56 -0.02 4.84 -13.01
C ASP A 56 -0.21 3.70 -12.00
N LEU A 57 0.89 3.06 -11.57
CA LEU A 57 0.86 2.02 -10.53
C LEU A 57 0.42 2.59 -9.18
N VAL A 58 0.93 3.76 -8.79
CA VAL A 58 0.52 4.45 -7.55
C VAL A 58 -0.95 4.83 -7.62
N ALA A 59 -1.41 5.43 -8.71
CA ALA A 59 -2.81 5.79 -8.89
C ALA A 59 -3.73 4.57 -8.82
N ARG A 60 -3.33 3.44 -9.41
CA ARG A 60 -4.10 2.20 -9.31
C ARG A 60 -4.14 1.64 -7.89
N ALA A 61 -3.01 1.70 -7.16
CA ALA A 61 -2.97 1.31 -5.76
C ALA A 61 -3.90 2.17 -4.90
N ASP A 62 -3.92 3.48 -5.12
CA ASP A 62 -4.81 4.41 -4.41
C ASP A 62 -6.30 4.11 -4.65
N GLU A 63 -6.67 3.76 -5.89
CA GLU A 63 -8.03 3.35 -6.24
C GLU A 63 -8.45 2.05 -5.55
N LEU A 64 -7.56 1.05 -5.55
CA LEU A 64 -7.82 -0.22 -4.84
C LEU A 64 -7.97 0.03 -3.34
N ASP A 65 -7.10 0.88 -2.77
CA ASP A 65 -7.18 1.30 -1.39
C ASP A 65 -8.47 2.05 -1.06
N ALA A 66 -8.96 2.89 -1.98
CA ALA A 66 -10.22 3.61 -1.83
C ALA A 66 -11.43 2.64 -1.80
N ARG A 67 -11.41 1.58 -2.62
CA ARG A 67 -12.47 0.55 -2.61
C ARG A 67 -12.45 -0.25 -1.33
N VAL A 68 -11.27 -0.68 -0.89
CA VAL A 68 -11.12 -1.36 0.40
C VAL A 68 -11.61 -0.42 1.51
N ARG A 69 -11.19 0.86 1.52
CA ARG A 69 -11.69 1.89 2.45
C ARG A 69 -13.21 1.96 2.50
N ALA A 70 -13.88 1.97 1.36
CA ALA A 70 -15.35 2.03 1.30
C ALA A 70 -16.03 0.80 1.96
N THR A 71 -15.32 -0.31 2.12
CA THR A 71 -15.81 -1.52 2.82
C THR A 71 -15.43 -1.56 4.30
N LEU A 72 -14.51 -0.70 4.74
CA LEU A 72 -14.00 -0.70 6.10
C LEU A 72 -14.79 0.28 6.97
N PRO A 73 -14.95 -0.02 8.27
CA PRO A 73 -15.56 0.92 9.19
C PRO A 73 -14.71 2.17 9.39
N ASP A 74 -15.42 3.25 9.67
CA ASP A 74 -14.86 4.43 10.26
C ASP A 74 -14.15 4.10 11.59
N HIS A 75 -12.96 4.67 11.76
CA HIS A 75 -12.15 4.84 12.98
C HIS A 75 -12.72 4.27 14.29
N GLY A 76 -11.86 3.57 15.06
CA GLY A 76 -12.30 3.01 16.33
C GLY A 76 -11.33 1.99 16.92
N TRP A 77 -11.83 1.20 17.87
CA TRP A 77 -11.07 0.20 18.60
C TRP A 77 -10.93 -1.08 17.79
N LEU A 78 -9.72 -1.37 17.30
CA LEU A 78 -9.42 -2.54 16.48
C LEU A 78 -8.47 -3.51 17.21
N PRO A 79 -8.66 -4.83 17.10
CA PRO A 79 -7.79 -5.82 17.74
C PRO A 79 -6.39 -5.82 17.13
N GLU A 80 -5.39 -6.03 17.99
CA GLU A 80 -4.00 -6.20 17.60
C GLU A 80 -3.83 -7.34 16.57
N ALA A 81 -3.00 -7.07 15.57
CA ALA A 81 -2.60 -8.01 14.54
C ALA A 81 -1.48 -8.94 15.04
N GLY A 82 -1.48 -10.20 14.59
CA GLY A 82 -0.38 -11.14 14.82
C GLY A 82 -0.67 -12.29 15.78
N ALA A 83 0.39 -12.98 16.21
CA ALA A 83 0.32 -14.18 17.03
C ALA A 83 -0.23 -13.86 18.43
N ARG A 84 -1.32 -14.53 18.81
CA ARG A 84 -2.03 -14.26 20.06
C ARG A 84 -1.25 -14.82 21.25
N ARG A 85 -0.88 -13.95 22.19
CA ARG A 85 -0.37 -14.37 23.52
C ARG A 85 -1.49 -14.60 24.54
N ARG A 86 -2.71 -14.17 24.23
CA ARG A 86 -3.91 -14.23 25.08
C ARG A 86 -5.08 -14.83 24.30
N ALA A 87 -6.12 -15.28 25.00
CA ALA A 87 -7.33 -15.82 24.35
C ALA A 87 -8.01 -14.80 23.41
N LEU A 88 -7.97 -13.51 23.78
CA LEU A 88 -8.44 -12.38 22.96
C LEU A 88 -7.30 -11.37 22.77
N ALA A 89 -7.18 -10.82 21.56
CA ALA A 89 -6.22 -9.74 21.28
C ALA A 89 -6.62 -8.45 22.01
N VAL A 90 -5.65 -7.61 22.39
CA VAL A 90 -5.94 -6.27 22.94
C VAL A 90 -6.48 -5.39 21.81
N ALA A 91 -7.51 -4.59 22.07
CA ALA A 91 -8.00 -3.60 21.12
C ALA A 91 -7.24 -2.28 21.29
N HIS A 92 -6.86 -1.66 20.18
CA HIS A 92 -6.15 -0.39 20.14
C HIS A 92 -6.97 0.64 19.36
N GLN A 93 -6.85 1.91 19.73
CA GLN A 93 -7.58 2.98 19.08
C GLN A 93 -6.90 3.38 17.79
N VAL A 94 -7.63 3.29 16.70
CA VAL A 94 -7.19 3.74 15.38
C VAL A 94 -7.91 5.05 15.07
N GLY A 95 -7.11 6.11 14.87
CA GLY A 95 -7.63 7.44 14.58
C GLY A 95 -8.27 7.55 13.18
N PRO A 96 -8.85 8.72 12.85
CA PRO A 96 -9.51 8.96 11.55
C PRO A 96 -8.57 8.83 10.34
N HIS A 97 -7.25 8.95 10.56
CA HIS A 97 -6.23 8.90 9.51
C HIS A 97 -5.14 7.86 9.84
N PRO A 98 -5.43 6.57 9.72
CA PRO A 98 -4.45 5.54 10.05
C PRO A 98 -3.29 5.49 9.05
N LEU A 99 -2.07 5.46 9.57
CA LEU A 99 -0.87 5.15 8.79
C LEU A 99 -0.93 3.68 8.33
N ARG A 100 -0.74 3.45 7.03
CA ARG A 100 -0.94 2.14 6.40
C ARG A 100 0.38 1.43 6.11
N CYS A 101 0.41 0.15 6.46
CA CYS A 101 1.44 -0.80 6.05
C CYS A 101 0.73 -2.03 5.45
N GLY A 102 0.13 -1.88 4.27
CA GLY A 102 -0.67 -2.94 3.62
C GLY A 102 -2.05 -3.15 4.28
N PRO A 103 -2.50 -4.39 4.57
CA PRO A 103 -3.82 -4.68 5.13
C PRO A 103 -3.96 -4.37 6.64
N ILE A 104 -2.97 -3.68 7.21
CA ILE A 104 -2.83 -3.42 8.64
C ILE A 104 -2.96 -1.92 8.90
N PHE A 105 -3.69 -1.58 9.97
CA PHE A 105 -3.82 -0.24 10.51
C PHE A 105 -2.79 -0.02 11.62
N LEU A 106 -2.15 1.14 11.66
CA LEU A 106 -1.39 1.55 12.83
C LEU A 106 -2.30 2.33 13.78
N ALA A 107 -2.45 1.81 15.00
CA ALA A 107 -3.12 2.50 16.09
C ALA A 107 -2.30 3.70 16.57
N VAL A 108 -2.94 4.59 17.34
CA VAL A 108 -2.29 5.78 17.92
C VAL A 108 -1.09 5.45 18.80
N CYS A 109 -1.06 4.25 19.39
CA CYS A 109 0.05 3.74 20.19
C CYS A 109 1.17 3.09 19.35
N GLY A 110 1.02 3.03 18.03
CA GLY A 110 1.93 2.35 17.09
C GLY A 110 1.67 0.86 16.88
N ALA A 111 0.65 0.28 17.52
CA ALA A 111 0.33 -1.14 17.35
C ALA A 111 -0.28 -1.42 15.97
N ALA A 112 0.17 -2.52 15.35
CA ALA A 112 -0.45 -3.09 14.16
C ALA A 112 -1.81 -3.70 14.50
N CYS A 113 -2.86 -3.34 13.77
CA CYS A 113 -4.23 -3.79 14.00
C CYS A 113 -4.86 -4.30 12.70
N PHE A 114 -5.59 -5.42 12.77
CA PHE A 114 -6.38 -5.89 11.63
C PHE A 114 -7.80 -5.34 11.71
N PRO A 115 -8.40 -4.92 10.59
CA PRO A 115 -9.78 -4.46 10.54
C PRO A 115 -10.77 -5.65 10.53
N PHE A 116 -10.52 -6.69 11.36
CA PHE A 116 -11.29 -7.94 11.33
C PHE A 116 -12.74 -7.75 11.83
N TYR A 117 -12.99 -6.70 12.61
CA TYR A 117 -14.33 -6.31 13.05
C TYR A 117 -14.79 -5.09 12.25
N GLY A 118 -15.06 -5.30 10.96
CA GLY A 118 -15.70 -4.32 10.12
C GLY A 118 -17.08 -3.92 10.66
N THR A 119 -17.34 -2.61 10.79
CA THR A 119 -18.51 -1.90 11.39
C THR A 119 -18.92 -2.27 12.80
N ASP A 120 -18.26 -3.28 13.37
CA ASP A 120 -18.67 -4.00 14.57
C ASP A 120 -20.14 -3.81 14.96
N PRO A 121 -21.09 -4.14 14.06
CA PRO A 121 -22.51 -3.86 14.28
C PRO A 121 -23.07 -4.64 15.48
N THR A 122 -22.29 -5.60 15.96
CA THR A 122 -22.60 -6.54 17.04
C THR A 122 -21.80 -6.27 18.32
N GLY A 123 -20.99 -5.20 18.40
CA GLY A 123 -20.21 -4.88 19.61
C GLY A 123 -19.17 -5.94 20.00
N ARG A 124 -18.70 -6.77 19.07
CA ARG A 124 -17.63 -7.78 19.27
C ARG A 124 -16.34 -7.19 19.78
N THR A 125 -16.04 -5.92 19.53
CA THR A 125 -14.86 -5.22 20.05
C THR A 125 -14.97 -4.94 21.55
N VAL A 126 -16.19 -4.94 22.13
CA VAL A 126 -16.41 -4.71 23.57
C VAL A 126 -15.80 -5.81 24.45
N ARG A 127 -15.70 -7.04 23.95
CA ARG A 127 -15.06 -8.15 24.68
C ARG A 127 -13.54 -8.04 24.74
N HIS A 128 -12.95 -7.19 23.90
CA HIS A 128 -11.51 -7.00 23.87
C HIS A 128 -11.13 -5.98 24.95
N GLU A 129 -10.15 -6.34 25.77
CA GLU A 129 -9.50 -5.39 26.65
C GLU A 129 -8.93 -4.23 25.82
N ARG A 130 -9.14 -3.00 26.28
CA ARG A 130 -8.65 -1.80 25.60
C ARG A 130 -7.21 -1.51 26.02
N CYS A 131 -6.38 -1.16 25.05
CA CYS A 131 -5.00 -0.74 25.28
C CYS A 131 -4.95 0.51 26.17
N GLU A 132 -4.29 0.39 27.32
CA GLU A 132 -4.16 1.49 28.28
C GLU A 132 -3.52 2.73 27.65
N ARG A 133 -2.50 2.56 26.80
CA ARG A 133 -1.89 3.72 26.11
C ARG A 133 -2.90 4.45 25.24
N CYS A 134 -3.71 3.70 24.49
CA CYS A 134 -4.73 4.28 23.59
C CYS A 134 -5.86 5.00 24.34
N LEU A 135 -6.12 4.67 25.61
CA LEU A 135 -7.12 5.36 26.43
C LEU A 135 -6.69 6.79 26.82
N HIS A 136 -5.39 7.07 26.80
CA HIS A 136 -4.82 8.33 27.27
C HIS A 136 -4.31 9.23 26.13
N VAL A 137 -4.38 8.77 24.87
CA VAL A 137 -4.07 9.62 23.72
C VAL A 137 -5.28 10.51 23.45
N ARG A 138 -5.12 11.80 23.69
CA ARG A 138 -6.09 12.85 23.35
C ARG A 138 -6.01 13.21 21.88
#